data_AF-A0A382IF98-F1
#
_entry.id   AF-A0A382IF98-F1
#
_cell.length_a   1.000
_cell.length_b   1.000
_cell.length_c   1.000
_cell.angle_alpha   90.00
_cell.angle_beta   90.00
_cell.angle_gamma   90.00
#
_symmetry.space_group_name_H-M   'P 1'
#
loop_
_entity.id
_entity.type
_entity.pdbx_description
1 polymer ?
#
loop_
_entity_poly.entity_id
_entity_poly.type
_entity_poly.pdbx_seq_one_letter_code
_entity_poly.pdbx_strand_id
1 'polypeptide(L)'
;MADLNWYWRRLRAMGPVEVALRLRKKWFEFQDNGRDHWPAADLSPSLAFPKLPDPAAASEPLRESLQRDAERLAAGRLRFFGHLDVQADTPPNWQCDYIAGVDVSTDQSAFKLNHRELTDGAAIKSLWEPSRWYGPVRMAQACWLLGNRRSGEHCLDWLEDWVANNPPYTGWHWTSALESGMRLVAFTWIDAMLTAFEGHELGDLAKRLAKLRADILPAHAWFTWRHRTFGSSANNHLLGELCGLALANARWPGLAKLGPGLAKLGRLLERETLRQFHSDGGNFEQALNYHFFAWEFCWEARQALAAAGALPPVRRDRIDARLGQAARFHREVQVPSDPWDYGDSDDAYVLPWFADESRATDEWWQWITGNDAQSPFLYLMRGAFDAHLKSDEPKTEQGGWRVFPDTGIAVNALGHWKVRLDFSPLGSGSMAPHGHL
;
A
#
# COMPACT_ATOMS: atom_id res chain seq x y z
N MET A 1 29.36 30.05 1.43
CA MET A 1 28.57 30.95 2.32
C MET A 1 27.06 30.89 2.07
N ALA A 2 26.59 30.74 0.81
CA ALA A 2 25.17 30.53 0.51
C ALA A 2 24.55 29.31 1.24
N ASP A 3 25.33 28.23 1.35
CA ASP A 3 24.91 26.98 1.99
C ASP A 3 24.62 27.14 3.50
N LEU A 4 25.53 27.75 4.26
CA LEU A 4 25.37 27.96 5.71
C LEU A 4 24.17 28.87 6.05
N ASN A 5 23.94 29.90 5.24
CA ASN A 5 22.80 30.80 5.41
C ASN A 5 21.48 30.06 5.11
N TRP A 6 21.46 29.18 4.10
CA TRP A 6 20.31 28.31 3.83
C TRP A 6 20.04 27.34 4.98
N TYR A 7 21.06 26.63 5.48
CA TYR A 7 20.91 25.72 6.62
C TYR A 7 20.42 26.45 7.88
N TRP A 8 20.95 27.65 8.16
CA TRP A 8 20.52 28.45 9.30
C TRP A 8 19.08 28.94 9.16
N ARG A 9 18.68 29.43 7.99
CA ARG A 9 17.27 29.81 7.70
C ARG A 9 16.34 28.61 7.84
N ARG A 10 16.75 27.45 7.34
CA ARG A 10 15.96 26.21 7.44
C ARG A 10 15.82 25.77 8.90
N LEU A 11 16.89 25.80 9.69
CA LEU A 11 16.84 25.50 11.12
C LEU A 11 15.90 26.45 11.89
N ARG A 12 15.90 27.74 11.57
CA ARG A 12 14.99 28.72 12.18
C ARG A 12 13.52 28.52 11.81
N ALA A 13 13.24 27.93 10.64
CA ALA A 13 11.88 27.65 10.19
C ALA A 13 11.32 26.34 10.77
N MET A 14 12.16 25.47 11.32
CA MET A 14 11.75 24.17 11.86
C MET A 14 11.31 24.28 13.32
N GLY A 15 10.20 23.62 13.66
CA GLY A 15 9.80 23.42 15.05
C GLY A 15 10.74 22.45 15.78
N PRO A 16 10.82 22.51 17.13
CA PRO A 16 11.73 21.65 17.91
C PRO A 16 11.49 20.14 17.71
N VAL A 17 10.22 19.75 17.48
CA VAL A 17 9.86 18.35 17.17
C VAL A 17 10.45 17.91 15.83
N GLU A 18 10.39 18.77 14.81
CA GLU A 18 10.95 18.45 13.49
C GLU A 18 12.48 18.32 13.56
N VAL A 19 13.16 19.20 14.29
CA VAL A 19 14.61 19.10 14.51
C VAL A 19 14.98 17.77 15.15
N ALA A 20 14.29 17.38 16.23
CA ALA A 20 14.53 16.11 16.92
C ALA A 20 14.31 14.90 15.98
N LEU A 21 13.28 14.93 15.14
CA LEU A 21 12.99 13.86 14.18
C LEU A 21 14.04 13.78 13.07
N ARG A 22 14.56 14.92 12.57
CA ARG A 22 15.64 14.94 11.58
C ARG A 22 16.97 14.47 12.16
N LEU A 23 17.29 14.83 13.40
CA LEU A 23 18.47 14.31 14.10
C LEU A 23 18.36 12.79 14.31
N ARG A 24 17.18 12.30 14.73
CA ARG A 24 16.90 10.85 14.84
C ARG A 24 17.09 10.13 13.50
N LYS A 25 16.60 10.71 12.40
CA LYS A 25 16.78 10.16 11.05
C LYS A 25 18.27 10.02 10.71
N LYS A 26 19.04 11.11 10.85
CA LYS A 26 20.49 11.11 10.56
C LYS A 26 21.26 10.13 11.44
N TRP A 27 20.89 10.01 12.72
CA TRP A 27 21.46 9.02 13.61
C TRP A 27 21.19 7.58 13.16
N PHE A 28 19.96 7.28 12.73
CA PHE A 28 19.62 5.95 12.21
C PHE A 28 20.30 5.64 10.88
N GLU A 29 20.37 6.60 9.95
CA GLU A 29 21.14 6.46 8.71
C GLU A 29 22.60 6.10 9.02
N PHE A 30 23.23 6.81 9.98
CA PHE A 30 24.59 6.51 10.41
C PHE A 30 24.74 5.10 11.01
N GLN A 31 23.81 4.69 11.88
CA GLN A 31 23.85 3.37 12.54
C GLN A 31 23.54 2.19 11.61
N ASP A 32 22.66 2.40 10.64
CA ASP A 32 22.17 1.33 9.76
C ASP A 32 22.96 1.27 8.44
N ASN A 33 23.79 2.26 8.14
CA ASN A 33 24.62 2.26 6.93
C ASN A 33 25.58 1.06 6.92
N GLY A 34 25.40 0.16 5.96
CA GLY A 34 26.19 -1.07 5.84
C GLY A 34 25.80 -2.18 6.82
N ARG A 35 24.66 -2.06 7.52
CA ARG A 35 24.16 -3.14 8.38
C ARG A 35 23.66 -4.30 7.53
N ASP A 36 24.13 -5.49 7.87
CA ASP A 36 23.85 -6.79 7.24
C ASP A 36 23.34 -7.85 8.25
N HIS A 37 23.21 -7.48 9.54
CA HIS A 37 22.72 -8.34 10.60
C HIS A 37 21.59 -7.69 11.40
N TRP A 38 20.64 -8.50 11.88
CA TRP A 38 19.50 -8.06 12.70
C TRP A 38 19.37 -8.91 13.96
N PRO A 39 18.78 -8.39 15.05
CA PRO A 39 18.41 -9.20 16.21
C PRO A 39 17.58 -10.42 15.79
N ALA A 40 17.86 -11.58 16.39
CA ALA A 40 17.12 -12.79 16.10
C ALA A 40 15.63 -12.64 16.46
N ALA A 41 14.76 -12.93 15.49
CA ALA A 41 13.32 -12.93 15.63
C ALA A 41 12.77 -14.32 15.30
N ASP A 42 11.73 -14.73 16.01
CA ASP A 42 10.97 -15.93 15.64
C ASP A 42 10.07 -15.59 14.44
N LEU A 43 10.31 -16.25 13.32
CA LEU A 43 9.60 -16.05 12.05
C LEU A 43 8.57 -17.17 11.82
N SER A 44 8.19 -17.90 12.86
CA SER A 44 7.08 -18.82 12.83
C SER A 44 5.78 -18.06 12.59
N PRO A 45 5.02 -18.40 11.54
CA PRO A 45 3.80 -17.68 11.23
C PRO A 45 2.65 -18.02 12.20
N SER A 46 1.90 -17.00 12.60
CA SER A 46 0.61 -17.10 13.27
C SER A 46 -0.51 -17.37 12.25
N LEU A 47 -1.48 -18.20 12.63
CA LEU A 47 -2.68 -18.46 11.82
C LEU A 47 -3.78 -17.39 11.99
N ALA A 48 -3.54 -16.36 12.80
CA ALA A 48 -4.54 -15.33 13.06
C ALA A 48 -4.85 -14.47 11.82
N PHE A 49 -3.82 -14.16 11.02
CA PHE A 49 -3.90 -13.30 9.85
C PHE A 49 -2.80 -13.66 8.83
N PRO A 50 -3.03 -13.53 7.52
CA PRO A 50 -4.33 -13.31 6.85
C PRO A 50 -5.30 -14.48 7.01
N LYS A 51 -6.59 -14.20 6.88
CA LYS A 51 -7.62 -15.24 6.72
C LYS A 51 -7.96 -15.35 5.25
N LEU A 52 -7.76 -16.53 4.68
CA LEU A 52 -8.09 -16.81 3.29
C LEU A 52 -9.51 -17.38 3.21
N PRO A 53 -10.36 -16.92 2.29
CA PRO A 53 -11.65 -17.54 2.01
C PRO A 53 -11.45 -18.92 1.38
N ASP A 54 -12.53 -19.67 1.19
CA ASP A 54 -12.47 -20.90 0.40
C ASP A 54 -12.28 -20.55 -1.10
N PRO A 55 -11.21 -21.03 -1.77
CA PRO A 55 -11.03 -20.85 -3.20
C PRO A 55 -12.26 -21.25 -4.02
N ALA A 56 -13.01 -22.28 -3.59
CA ALA A 56 -14.21 -22.75 -4.29
C ALA A 56 -15.31 -21.68 -4.42
N ALA A 57 -15.30 -20.64 -3.57
CA ALA A 57 -16.23 -19.51 -3.65
C ALA A 57 -15.90 -18.52 -4.77
N ALA A 58 -14.74 -18.62 -5.43
CA ALA A 58 -14.37 -17.74 -6.53
C ALA A 58 -15.21 -18.03 -7.80
N SER A 59 -15.78 -16.98 -8.38
CA SER A 59 -16.57 -17.07 -9.61
C SER A 59 -15.73 -17.42 -10.83
N GLU A 60 -16.35 -18.04 -11.83
CA GLU A 60 -15.66 -18.42 -13.08
C GLU A 60 -15.02 -17.23 -13.81
N PRO A 61 -15.69 -16.06 -13.97
CA PRO A 61 -15.06 -14.90 -14.60
C PRO A 61 -13.81 -14.40 -13.87
N LEU A 62 -13.82 -14.47 -12.53
CA LEU A 62 -12.64 -14.12 -11.73
C LEU A 62 -11.49 -15.11 -11.97
N ARG A 63 -11.80 -16.41 -12.01
CA ARG A 63 -10.81 -17.46 -12.28
C ARG A 63 -10.14 -17.29 -13.63
N GLU A 64 -10.94 -17.09 -14.68
CA GLU A 64 -10.44 -16.85 -16.04
C GLU A 64 -9.57 -15.59 -16.11
N SER A 65 -9.98 -14.51 -15.45
CA SER A 65 -9.19 -13.27 -15.45
C SER A 65 -7.84 -13.44 -14.77
N LEU A 66 -7.83 -14.11 -13.61
CA LEU A 66 -6.59 -14.41 -12.88
C LEU A 66 -5.67 -15.35 -13.68
N GLN A 67 -6.23 -16.31 -14.43
CA GLN A 67 -5.45 -17.16 -15.33
C GLN A 67 -4.76 -16.33 -16.42
N ARG A 68 -5.50 -15.44 -17.09
CA ARG A 68 -4.92 -14.55 -18.13
C ARG A 68 -3.80 -13.67 -17.56
N ASP A 69 -3.97 -13.15 -16.36
CA ASP A 69 -2.93 -12.35 -15.71
C ASP A 69 -1.69 -13.17 -15.35
N ALA A 70 -1.86 -14.40 -14.85
CA ALA A 70 -0.73 -15.28 -14.57
C ALA A 70 0.07 -15.59 -15.85
N GLU A 71 -0.61 -15.87 -16.97
CA GLU A 71 0.02 -16.10 -18.27
C GLU A 71 0.71 -14.85 -18.82
N ARG A 72 0.10 -13.67 -18.62
CA ARG A 72 0.67 -12.38 -18.98
C ARG A 72 1.98 -12.11 -18.20
N LEU A 73 1.95 -12.27 -16.89
CA LEU A 73 3.11 -12.08 -16.01
C LEU A 73 4.23 -13.08 -16.30
N ALA A 74 3.89 -14.35 -16.54
CA ALA A 74 4.86 -15.38 -16.92
C ALA A 74 5.57 -15.08 -18.27
N ALA A 75 4.96 -14.24 -19.12
CA ALA A 75 5.54 -13.76 -20.37
C ALA A 75 6.27 -12.39 -20.22
N GLY A 76 6.44 -11.88 -19.00
CA GLY A 76 7.12 -10.61 -18.73
C GLY A 76 6.31 -9.37 -19.10
N ARG A 77 5.01 -9.52 -19.35
CA ARG A 77 4.13 -8.40 -19.69
C ARG A 77 3.58 -7.79 -18.40
N LEU A 78 4.20 -6.73 -17.91
CA LEU A 78 3.78 -5.99 -16.73
C LEU A 78 2.77 -4.89 -17.11
N ARG A 79 2.01 -4.43 -16.11
CA ARG A 79 1.18 -3.24 -16.23
C ARG A 79 1.64 -2.27 -15.15
N PHE A 80 2.10 -1.11 -15.57
CA PHE A 80 2.56 -0.05 -14.66
C PHE A 80 1.43 0.97 -14.51
N PHE A 81 1.21 1.42 -13.27
CA PHE A 81 0.23 2.47 -12.95
C PHE A 81 -1.17 2.14 -13.51
N GLY A 82 -1.59 0.88 -13.49
CA GLY A 82 -2.94 0.48 -13.90
C GLY A 82 -3.25 0.52 -15.41
N HIS A 83 -2.43 1.16 -16.25
CA HIS A 83 -2.76 1.38 -17.66
C HIS A 83 -1.60 1.25 -18.67
N LEU A 84 -0.33 1.29 -18.23
CA LEU A 84 0.81 1.20 -19.14
C LEU A 84 1.29 -0.24 -19.29
N ASP A 85 1.11 -0.84 -20.46
CA ASP A 85 1.66 -2.16 -20.76
C ASP A 85 3.17 -2.06 -21.03
N VAL A 86 3.96 -2.81 -20.24
CA VAL A 86 5.42 -2.80 -20.27
C VAL A 86 5.94 -4.22 -20.49
N GLN A 87 6.83 -4.39 -21.46
CA GLN A 87 7.56 -5.65 -21.64
C GLN A 87 8.83 -5.62 -20.79
N ALA A 88 8.92 -6.51 -19.82
CA ALA A 88 10.06 -6.70 -18.93
C ALA A 88 10.64 -8.11 -19.06
N ASP A 89 11.79 -8.31 -18.41
CA ASP A 89 12.39 -9.62 -18.18
C ASP A 89 11.57 -10.41 -17.14
N THR A 90 11.84 -11.72 -17.02
CA THR A 90 11.21 -12.59 -16.01
C THR A 90 12.25 -13.43 -15.27
N PRO A 91 12.63 -13.08 -14.02
CA PRO A 91 12.22 -11.91 -13.24
C PRO A 91 12.63 -10.56 -13.86
N PRO A 92 11.96 -9.43 -13.49
CA PRO A 92 12.33 -8.10 -13.97
C PRO A 92 13.75 -7.71 -13.54
N ASN A 93 14.49 -7.00 -14.39
CA ASN A 93 15.66 -6.23 -13.99
C ASN A 93 15.19 -5.08 -13.08
N TRP A 94 15.40 -5.21 -11.77
CA TRP A 94 14.94 -4.24 -10.77
C TRP A 94 15.63 -2.88 -10.86
N GLN A 95 16.70 -2.77 -11.64
CA GLN A 95 17.54 -1.58 -11.80
C GLN A 95 17.24 -0.86 -13.11
N CYS A 96 16.32 -1.39 -13.92
CA CYS A 96 15.91 -0.82 -15.19
C CYS A 96 14.65 0.05 -15.01
N ASP A 97 14.68 1.27 -15.53
CA ASP A 97 13.48 2.00 -15.88
C ASP A 97 13.02 1.53 -17.27
N TYR A 98 12.06 0.60 -17.31
CA TYR A 98 11.55 0.05 -18.56
C TYR A 98 10.77 1.06 -19.42
N ILE A 99 10.29 2.16 -18.85
CA ILE A 99 9.59 3.21 -19.62
C ILE A 99 10.62 4.08 -20.35
N ALA A 100 11.68 4.47 -19.64
CA ALA A 100 12.78 5.25 -20.22
C ALA A 100 13.77 4.38 -21.03
N GLY A 101 13.77 3.06 -20.82
CA GLY A 101 14.69 2.11 -21.46
C GLY A 101 16.13 2.22 -20.96
N VAL A 102 16.33 2.62 -19.69
CA VAL A 102 17.65 2.89 -19.11
C VAL A 102 17.92 2.06 -17.86
N ASP A 103 19.13 1.52 -17.76
CA ASP A 103 19.62 0.83 -16.57
C ASP A 103 20.30 1.85 -15.64
N VAL A 104 19.82 1.95 -14.41
CA VAL A 104 20.34 2.87 -13.38
C VAL A 104 20.95 2.10 -12.20
N SER A 105 21.55 0.94 -12.48
CA SER A 105 22.23 0.09 -11.49
C SER A 105 23.19 0.88 -10.60
N THR A 106 23.14 0.60 -9.29
CA THR A 106 24.03 1.22 -8.32
C THR A 106 24.23 0.34 -7.10
N ASP A 107 25.46 0.33 -6.59
CA ASP A 107 25.89 -0.28 -5.33
C ASP A 107 25.97 0.74 -4.18
N GLN A 108 25.53 1.98 -4.42
CA GLN A 108 25.57 3.04 -3.44
C GLN A 108 24.59 2.79 -2.30
N SER A 109 24.98 3.22 -1.10
CA SER A 109 24.10 3.28 0.05
C SER A 109 22.86 4.12 -0.26
N ALA A 110 21.67 3.56 0.01
CA ALA A 110 20.39 4.21 -0.18
C ALA A 110 20.27 5.53 0.59
N PHE A 111 21.03 5.70 1.68
CA PHE A 111 21.06 6.94 2.47
C PHE A 111 21.80 8.10 1.80
N LYS A 112 22.53 7.83 0.71
CA LYS A 112 23.27 8.81 -0.09
C LYS A 112 22.58 9.13 -1.42
N LEU A 113 21.61 8.32 -1.83
CA LEU A 113 20.92 8.46 -3.10
C LEU A 113 19.87 9.58 -3.02
N ASN A 114 19.86 10.43 -4.05
CA ASN A 114 18.77 11.37 -4.28
C ASN A 114 18.02 10.96 -5.56
N HIS A 115 16.87 10.31 -5.40
CA HIS A 115 16.08 9.84 -6.55
C HIS A 115 15.55 10.96 -7.45
N ARG A 116 15.61 12.22 -7.02
CA ARG A 116 15.25 13.39 -7.85
C ARG A 116 16.36 13.78 -8.84
N GLU A 117 17.54 13.19 -8.70
CA GLU A 117 18.72 13.44 -9.54
C GLU A 117 19.02 12.24 -10.46
N LEU A 118 18.05 11.34 -10.64
CA LEU A 118 18.14 10.29 -11.66
C LEU A 118 18.39 10.92 -13.05
N THR A 119 19.36 10.37 -13.77
CA THR A 119 19.76 10.87 -15.08
C THR A 119 18.94 10.24 -16.20
N ASP A 120 19.12 10.75 -17.42
CA ASP A 120 18.65 10.10 -18.66
C ASP A 120 17.13 9.88 -18.73
N GLY A 121 16.37 10.73 -18.04
CA GLY A 121 14.91 10.69 -18.02
C GLY A 121 14.32 9.60 -17.14
N ALA A 122 15.14 8.85 -16.39
CA ALA A 122 14.66 7.83 -15.48
C ALA A 122 13.79 8.41 -14.35
N ALA A 123 12.73 7.69 -14.01
CA ALA A 123 11.82 8.02 -12.94
C ALA A 123 11.84 6.92 -11.88
N ILE A 124 12.05 7.33 -10.63
CA ILE A 124 12.12 6.40 -9.49
C ILE A 124 10.88 5.52 -9.34
N LYS A 125 9.69 6.05 -9.71
CA LYS A 125 8.44 5.30 -9.64
C LYS A 125 8.46 4.09 -10.58
N SER A 126 9.02 4.22 -11.79
CA SER A 126 9.15 3.11 -12.74
C SER A 126 9.99 1.96 -12.19
N LEU A 127 11.00 2.27 -11.37
CA LEU A 127 11.79 1.25 -10.68
C LEU A 127 11.01 0.60 -9.53
N TRP A 128 10.36 1.42 -8.70
CA TRP A 128 9.63 0.91 -7.54
C TRP A 128 8.42 0.07 -7.92
N GLU A 129 7.77 0.36 -9.03
CA GLU A 129 6.52 -0.28 -9.45
C GLU A 129 6.60 -1.83 -9.51
N PRO A 130 7.52 -2.47 -10.27
CA PRO A 130 7.67 -3.92 -10.24
C PRO A 130 8.12 -4.42 -8.85
N SER A 131 8.88 -3.59 -8.12
CA SER A 131 9.42 -3.89 -6.80
C SER A 131 8.41 -3.75 -5.65
N ARG A 132 7.18 -3.30 -5.91
CA ARG A 132 6.04 -3.39 -4.97
C ARG A 132 5.46 -4.80 -4.87
N TRP A 133 5.90 -5.68 -5.77
CA TRP A 133 5.54 -7.10 -5.83
C TRP A 133 4.06 -7.37 -6.16
N TYR A 134 3.40 -6.49 -6.90
CA TYR A 134 2.05 -6.77 -7.42
C TYR A 134 2.01 -8.01 -8.32
N GLY A 135 3.02 -8.19 -9.19
CA GLY A 135 3.19 -9.40 -10.01
C GLY A 135 3.30 -10.68 -9.18
N PRO A 136 4.27 -10.78 -8.24
CA PRO A 136 4.34 -11.87 -7.26
C PRO A 136 3.02 -12.12 -6.50
N VAL A 137 2.31 -11.07 -6.06
CA VAL A 137 0.99 -11.24 -5.42
C VAL A 137 -0.02 -11.89 -6.37
N ARG A 138 -0.16 -11.41 -7.62
CA ARG A 138 -1.07 -12.03 -8.61
C ARG A 138 -0.68 -13.49 -8.91
N MET A 139 0.62 -13.80 -8.98
CA MET A 139 1.09 -15.18 -9.17
C MET A 139 0.78 -16.08 -7.97
N ALA A 140 0.94 -15.59 -6.74
CA ALA A 140 0.55 -16.29 -5.53
C ALA A 140 -0.98 -16.50 -5.45
N GLN A 141 -1.77 -15.51 -5.87
CA GLN A 141 -3.24 -15.64 -6.00
C GLN A 141 -3.58 -16.77 -6.98
N ALA A 142 -2.95 -16.82 -8.16
CA ALA A 142 -3.20 -17.87 -9.14
C ALA A 142 -2.81 -19.27 -8.62
N CYS A 143 -1.71 -19.37 -7.88
CA CYS A 143 -1.30 -20.61 -7.22
C CYS A 143 -2.35 -21.11 -6.25
N TRP A 144 -2.78 -20.25 -5.33
CA TRP A 144 -3.74 -20.60 -4.30
C TRP A 144 -5.17 -20.81 -4.81
N LEU A 145 -5.67 -19.92 -5.67
CA LEU A 145 -7.09 -19.91 -6.09
C LEU A 145 -7.36 -20.88 -7.25
N LEU A 146 -6.41 -21.03 -8.18
CA LEU A 146 -6.53 -21.90 -9.35
C LEU A 146 -5.80 -23.24 -9.19
N GLY A 147 -5.03 -23.42 -8.12
CA GLY A 147 -4.17 -24.58 -7.95
C GLY A 147 -2.96 -24.60 -8.89
N ASN A 148 -2.58 -23.45 -9.48
CA ASN A 148 -1.50 -23.36 -10.45
C ASN A 148 -0.12 -23.31 -9.75
N ARG A 149 0.45 -24.49 -9.45
CA ARG A 149 1.77 -24.62 -8.80
C ARG A 149 2.87 -23.81 -9.49
N ARG A 150 2.88 -23.77 -10.83
CA ARG A 150 3.91 -23.07 -11.61
C ARG A 150 3.90 -21.56 -11.36
N SER A 151 2.72 -20.96 -11.14
CA SER A 151 2.64 -19.55 -10.72
C SER A 151 3.27 -19.34 -9.35
N GLY A 152 3.10 -20.29 -8.42
CA GLY A 152 3.78 -20.26 -7.12
C GLY A 152 5.30 -20.33 -7.26
N GLU A 153 5.82 -21.18 -8.14
CA GLU A 153 7.25 -21.29 -8.43
C GLU A 153 7.81 -19.98 -9.01
N HIS A 154 7.18 -19.42 -10.04
CA HIS A 154 7.60 -18.12 -10.60
C HIS A 154 7.51 -16.98 -9.58
N CYS A 155 6.51 -16.97 -8.70
CA CYS A 155 6.43 -16.02 -7.60
C CYS A 155 7.67 -16.08 -6.72
N LEU A 156 8.12 -17.27 -6.35
CA LEU A 156 9.32 -17.44 -5.53
C LEU A 156 10.59 -17.10 -6.32
N ASP A 157 10.67 -17.43 -7.61
CA ASP A 157 11.80 -17.08 -8.47
C ASP A 157 12.03 -15.55 -8.48
N TRP A 158 10.95 -14.77 -8.61
CA TRP A 158 11.02 -13.30 -8.59
C TRP A 158 11.47 -12.76 -7.24
N LEU A 159 10.98 -13.32 -6.13
CA LEU A 159 11.36 -12.85 -4.80
C LEU A 159 12.81 -13.22 -4.46
N GLU A 160 13.27 -14.41 -4.86
CA GLU A 160 14.64 -14.85 -4.68
C GLU A 160 15.62 -14.00 -5.48
N ASP A 161 15.29 -13.70 -6.74
CA ASP A 161 16.08 -12.79 -7.57
C ASP A 161 16.09 -11.37 -7.00
N TRP A 162 14.94 -10.87 -6.52
CA TRP A 162 14.88 -9.56 -5.87
C TRP A 162 15.81 -9.48 -4.66
N VAL A 163 15.78 -10.48 -3.78
CA VAL A 163 16.64 -10.53 -2.59
C VAL A 163 18.11 -10.57 -2.98
N ALA A 164 18.48 -11.32 -4.02
CA ALA A 164 19.85 -11.44 -4.49
C ALA A 164 20.39 -10.12 -5.05
N ASN A 165 19.56 -9.34 -5.75
CA ASN A 165 19.96 -8.12 -6.46
C ASN A 165 19.68 -6.82 -5.71
N ASN A 166 18.96 -6.86 -4.56
CA ASN A 166 18.56 -5.67 -3.81
C ASN A 166 18.93 -5.75 -2.32
N PRO A 167 20.24 -5.85 -1.99
CA PRO A 167 20.67 -6.03 -0.61
C PRO A 167 20.21 -4.86 0.29
N PRO A 168 19.89 -5.13 1.57
CA PRO A 168 19.41 -4.11 2.50
C PRO A 168 20.25 -2.82 2.52
N TYR A 169 19.55 -1.69 2.49
CA TYR A 169 20.10 -0.34 2.51
C TYR A 169 20.97 0.04 1.31
N THR A 170 20.96 -0.74 0.24
CA THR A 170 21.73 -0.47 -0.98
C THR A 170 20.79 -0.22 -2.16
N GLY A 171 21.11 0.76 -3.00
CA GLY A 171 20.35 1.05 -4.20
C GLY A 171 18.98 1.70 -3.97
N TRP A 172 18.27 1.89 -5.07
CA TRP A 172 17.06 2.71 -5.16
C TRP A 172 15.87 2.17 -4.35
N HIS A 173 15.76 0.84 -4.23
CA HIS A 173 14.62 0.19 -3.58
C HIS A 173 14.59 0.38 -2.06
N TRP A 174 15.71 0.78 -1.46
CA TRP A 174 15.82 1.07 -0.03
C TRP A 174 15.80 2.57 0.29
N THR A 175 15.39 3.42 -0.66
CA THR A 175 15.33 4.89 -0.45
C THR A 175 13.98 5.37 0.12
N SER A 176 12.96 4.49 0.17
CA SER A 176 11.61 4.80 0.64
C SER A 176 11.10 3.76 1.65
N ALA A 177 10.73 4.22 2.84
CA ALA A 177 10.14 3.37 3.87
C ALA A 177 8.72 2.92 3.50
N LEU A 178 7.98 3.73 2.72
CA LEU A 178 6.69 3.32 2.16
C LEU A 178 6.84 2.08 1.27
N GLU A 179 7.81 2.08 0.35
CA GLU A 179 8.02 0.95 -0.58
C GLU A 179 8.44 -0.32 0.18
N SER A 180 9.24 -0.18 1.24
CA SER A 180 9.53 -1.29 2.17
C SER A 180 8.28 -1.76 2.92
N GLY A 181 7.39 -0.85 3.31
CA GLY A 181 6.07 -1.16 3.89
C GLY A 181 5.17 -1.93 2.90
N MET A 182 5.10 -1.50 1.65
CA MET A 182 4.37 -2.17 0.56
C MET A 182 4.85 -3.60 0.35
N ARG A 183 6.17 -3.82 0.35
CA ARG A 183 6.76 -5.16 0.27
C ARG A 183 6.39 -6.05 1.46
N LEU A 184 6.30 -5.51 2.68
CA LEU A 184 5.81 -6.26 3.84
C LEU A 184 4.34 -6.67 3.69
N VAL A 185 3.49 -5.77 3.15
CA VAL A 185 2.09 -6.06 2.83
C VAL A 185 1.99 -7.19 1.82
N ALA A 186 2.67 -7.05 0.68
CA ALA A 186 2.67 -8.04 -0.40
C ALA A 186 3.18 -9.40 0.09
N PHE A 187 4.32 -9.44 0.78
CA PHE A 187 4.92 -10.69 1.24
C PHE A 187 4.09 -11.41 2.31
N THR A 188 3.37 -10.67 3.16
CA THR A 188 2.44 -11.28 4.13
C THR A 188 1.32 -12.07 3.42
N TRP A 189 0.77 -11.53 2.34
CA TRP A 189 -0.26 -12.21 1.56
C TRP A 189 0.28 -13.34 0.69
N ILE A 190 1.44 -13.14 0.04
CA ILE A 190 2.15 -14.20 -0.71
C ILE A 190 2.41 -15.39 0.21
N ASP A 191 2.96 -15.14 1.40
CA ASP A 191 3.26 -16.18 2.38
C ASP A 191 2.02 -16.98 2.78
N ALA A 192 0.91 -16.28 3.04
CA ALA A 192 -0.34 -16.92 3.44
C ALA A 192 -0.91 -17.81 2.33
N MET A 193 -0.95 -17.30 1.10
CA MET A 193 -1.49 -18.01 -0.06
C MET A 193 -0.67 -19.26 -0.40
N LEU A 194 0.67 -19.13 -0.45
CA LEU A 194 1.54 -20.26 -0.76
C LEU A 194 1.59 -21.28 0.38
N THR A 195 1.52 -20.84 1.64
CA THR A 195 1.37 -21.76 2.79
C THR A 195 0.05 -22.52 2.72
N ALA A 196 -1.06 -21.85 2.37
CA ALA A 196 -2.36 -22.50 2.25
C ALA A 196 -2.42 -23.49 1.09
N PHE A 197 -1.78 -23.17 -0.05
CA PHE A 197 -1.69 -24.07 -1.20
C PHE A 197 -0.87 -25.34 -0.90
N GLU A 198 0.32 -25.19 -0.30
CA GLU A 198 1.19 -26.34 -0.01
C GLU A 198 0.60 -27.24 1.09
N GLY A 199 -0.23 -26.67 1.98
CA GLY A 199 -0.87 -27.40 3.06
C GLY A 199 0.10 -27.77 4.18
N HIS A 200 -0.09 -28.95 4.78
CA HIS A 200 0.71 -29.42 5.92
C HIS A 200 2.00 -30.15 5.52
N GLU A 201 2.22 -30.41 4.23
CA GLU A 201 3.42 -31.12 3.77
C GLU A 201 4.58 -30.14 3.52
N LEU A 202 5.79 -30.53 3.95
CA LEU A 202 7.03 -29.76 3.75
C LEU A 202 7.57 -29.98 2.32
N GLY A 203 6.83 -29.50 1.33
CA GLY A 203 7.26 -29.47 -0.07
C GLY A 203 8.31 -28.39 -0.36
N ASP A 204 8.71 -28.27 -1.63
CA ASP A 204 9.77 -27.36 -2.06
C ASP A 204 9.41 -25.88 -1.84
N LEU A 205 8.15 -25.50 -2.14
CA LEU A 205 7.68 -24.12 -1.95
C LEU A 205 7.78 -23.70 -0.48
N ALA A 206 7.44 -24.60 0.45
CA ALA A 206 7.52 -24.33 1.89
C ALA A 206 8.96 -24.03 2.35
N LYS A 207 9.95 -24.75 1.81
CA LYS A 207 11.37 -24.56 2.15
C LYS A 207 11.90 -23.23 1.62
N ARG A 208 11.61 -22.94 0.34
CA ARG A 208 11.97 -21.67 -0.32
C ARG A 208 11.34 -20.47 0.39
N LEU A 209 10.05 -20.57 0.72
CA LEU A 209 9.32 -19.56 1.47
C LEU A 209 9.91 -19.34 2.87
N ALA A 210 10.30 -20.41 3.57
CA ALA A 210 10.95 -20.29 4.88
C ALA A 210 12.29 -19.55 4.82
N LYS A 211 13.10 -19.79 3.77
CA LYS A 211 14.33 -19.04 3.50
C LYS A 211 14.01 -17.56 3.22
N LEU A 212 13.06 -17.28 2.34
CA LEU A 212 12.64 -15.91 2.02
C LEU A 212 12.12 -15.13 3.23
N ARG A 213 11.44 -15.78 4.19
CA ARG A 213 11.07 -15.13 5.47
C ARG A 213 12.29 -14.57 6.18
N ALA A 214 13.37 -15.36 6.26
CA ALA A 214 14.62 -14.95 6.90
C ALA A 214 15.33 -13.84 6.11
N ASP A 215 15.31 -13.92 4.78
CA ASP A 215 16.00 -12.96 3.92
C ASP A 215 15.26 -11.61 3.82
N ILE A 216 13.92 -11.60 3.87
CA ILE A 216 13.09 -10.40 3.65
C ILE A 216 12.73 -9.72 4.98
N LEU A 217 12.15 -10.45 5.93
CA LEU A 217 11.39 -9.84 7.03
C LEU A 217 12.24 -8.97 7.98
N PRO A 218 13.42 -9.40 8.45
CA PRO A 218 14.15 -8.64 9.46
C PRO A 218 14.58 -7.25 8.96
N ALA A 219 15.11 -7.20 7.74
CA ALA A 219 15.56 -5.97 7.11
C ALA A 219 14.41 -4.99 6.87
N HIS A 220 13.32 -5.47 6.28
CA HIS A 220 12.17 -4.64 5.96
C HIS A 220 11.46 -4.13 7.22
N ALA A 221 11.22 -4.99 8.22
CA ALA A 221 10.59 -4.56 9.48
C ALA A 221 11.44 -3.50 10.23
N TRP A 222 12.76 -3.71 10.29
CA TRP A 222 13.68 -2.79 10.92
C TRP A 222 13.72 -1.44 10.19
N PHE A 223 13.89 -1.48 8.86
CA PHE A 223 13.97 -0.31 8.01
C PHE A 223 12.68 0.51 8.07
N THR A 224 11.54 -0.12 7.77
CA THR A 224 10.22 0.54 7.75
C THR A 224 9.95 1.21 9.08
N TRP A 225 10.25 0.57 10.22
CA TRP A 225 10.03 1.22 11.51
C TRP A 225 10.96 2.40 11.77
N ARG A 226 12.27 2.24 11.56
CA ARG A 226 13.25 3.26 11.96
C ARG A 226 13.22 4.47 11.04
N HIS A 227 13.12 4.23 9.74
CA HIS A 227 13.18 5.23 8.67
C HIS A 227 11.82 5.74 8.21
N ARG A 228 10.74 5.33 8.91
CA ARG A 228 9.38 5.83 8.72
C ARG A 228 9.31 7.34 8.55
N THR A 229 8.44 7.75 7.65
CA THR A 229 8.32 9.13 7.22
C THR A 229 7.65 10.00 8.30
N PHE A 230 8.03 11.27 8.34
CA PHE A 230 7.51 12.25 9.30
C PHE A 230 7.44 13.64 8.66
N GLY A 231 6.67 14.55 9.26
CA GLY A 231 6.51 15.91 8.75
C GLY A 231 5.69 15.93 7.45
N SER A 232 6.16 16.71 6.47
CA SER A 232 5.45 16.99 5.21
C SER A 232 5.21 15.78 4.32
N SER A 233 5.96 14.70 4.51
CA SER A 233 5.85 13.47 3.72
C SER A 233 5.18 12.34 4.52
N ALA A 234 4.61 12.62 5.70
CA ALA A 234 4.01 11.62 6.60
C ALA A 234 2.52 11.34 6.32
N ASN A 235 2.06 11.70 5.14
CA ASN A 235 0.72 11.56 4.60
C ASN A 235 0.39 10.07 4.34
N ASN A 236 -0.13 9.68 3.18
CA ASN A 236 -0.40 8.26 2.88
C ASN A 236 0.82 7.35 3.13
N HIS A 237 2.05 7.87 2.99
CA HIS A 237 3.30 7.16 3.28
C HIS A 237 3.34 6.56 4.69
N LEU A 238 3.01 7.35 5.72
CA LEU A 238 3.06 6.85 7.10
C LEU A 238 1.98 5.78 7.33
N LEU A 239 0.81 5.91 6.69
CA LEU A 239 -0.23 4.88 6.76
C LEU A 239 0.27 3.57 6.13
N GLY A 240 0.94 3.62 4.98
CA GLY A 240 1.50 2.44 4.33
C GLY A 240 2.61 1.78 5.13
N GLU A 241 3.51 2.57 5.72
CA GLU A 241 4.56 2.06 6.62
C GLU A 241 3.98 1.37 7.86
N LEU A 242 2.94 1.96 8.48
CA LEU A 242 2.25 1.36 9.62
C LEU A 242 1.46 0.11 9.22
N CYS A 243 0.87 0.11 8.02
CA CYS A 243 0.15 -1.02 7.46
C CYS A 243 1.08 -2.22 7.27
N GLY A 244 2.20 -2.05 6.57
CA GLY A 244 3.18 -3.14 6.37
C GLY A 244 3.67 -3.74 7.69
N LEU A 245 3.98 -2.90 8.69
CA LEU A 245 4.38 -3.36 10.01
C LEU A 245 3.25 -4.08 10.78
N ALA A 246 2.01 -3.63 10.64
CA ALA A 246 0.86 -4.25 11.29
C ALA A 246 0.56 -5.65 10.73
N LEU A 247 0.55 -5.78 9.40
CA LEU A 247 0.33 -7.06 8.72
C LEU A 247 1.46 -8.04 9.04
N ALA A 248 2.71 -7.61 8.89
CA ALA A 248 3.86 -8.46 9.15
C ALA A 248 3.93 -8.91 10.61
N ASN A 249 3.67 -8.03 11.59
CA ASN A 249 3.65 -8.44 13.00
C ASN A 249 2.45 -9.32 13.37
N ALA A 250 1.31 -9.18 12.68
CA ALA A 250 0.15 -10.04 12.91
C ALA A 250 0.41 -11.46 12.38
N ARG A 251 1.09 -11.56 11.24
CA ARG A 251 1.52 -12.83 10.64
C ARG A 251 2.72 -13.43 11.38
N TRP A 252 3.71 -12.63 11.78
CA TRP A 252 4.94 -13.07 12.46
C TRP A 252 5.18 -12.27 13.76
N PRO A 253 4.59 -12.68 14.89
CA PRO A 253 4.66 -11.92 16.14
C PRO A 253 6.09 -11.66 16.67
N GLY A 254 7.05 -12.51 16.33
CA GLY A 254 8.45 -12.35 16.73
C GLY A 254 9.12 -11.09 16.16
N LEU A 255 8.60 -10.52 15.06
CA LEU A 255 9.07 -9.26 14.48
C LEU A 255 8.87 -8.05 15.39
N ALA A 256 8.03 -8.16 16.43
CA ALA A 256 7.89 -7.11 17.45
C ALA A 256 9.21 -6.76 18.16
N LYS A 257 10.23 -7.63 18.10
CA LYS A 257 11.61 -7.35 18.59
C LYS A 257 12.37 -6.34 17.74
N LEU A 258 12.00 -6.20 16.46
CA LEU A 258 12.67 -5.34 15.48
C LEU A 258 12.00 -3.98 15.31
N GLY A 259 10.85 -3.79 15.94
CA GLY A 259 10.01 -2.62 15.73
C GLY A 259 8.98 -2.40 16.83
N PRO A 260 7.83 -1.78 16.51
CA PRO A 260 6.77 -1.55 17.48
C PRO A 260 5.92 -2.83 17.63
N GLY A 261 5.49 -3.15 18.84
CA GLY A 261 4.47 -4.19 19.04
C GLY A 261 3.09 -3.77 18.50
N LEU A 262 2.22 -4.75 18.26
CA LEU A 262 0.88 -4.56 17.67
C LEU A 262 0.01 -3.55 18.43
N ALA A 263 0.05 -3.52 19.77
CA ALA A 263 -0.71 -2.54 20.55
C ALA A 263 -0.30 -1.08 20.28
N LYS A 264 0.99 -0.84 19.99
CA LYS A 264 1.48 0.48 19.61
C LYS A 264 1.08 0.83 18.17
N LEU A 265 1.17 -0.13 17.27
CA LEU A 265 0.70 0.03 15.89
C LEU A 265 -0.78 0.38 15.84
N GLY A 266 -1.63 -0.28 16.63
CA GLY A 266 -3.05 0.04 16.71
C GLY A 266 -3.33 1.47 17.19
N ARG A 267 -2.59 1.98 18.18
CA ARG A 267 -2.72 3.39 18.61
C ARG A 267 -2.28 4.38 17.52
N LEU A 268 -1.22 4.05 16.78
CA LEU A 268 -0.73 4.89 15.68
C LEU A 268 -1.71 4.88 14.52
N LEU A 269 -2.27 3.72 14.17
CA LEU A 269 -3.29 3.59 13.14
C LEU A 269 -4.53 4.45 13.47
N GLU A 270 -5.09 4.31 14.68
CA GLU A 270 -6.23 5.16 15.12
C GLU A 270 -5.91 6.64 14.95
N ARG A 271 -4.73 7.07 15.43
CA ARG A 271 -4.32 8.47 15.35
C ARG A 271 -4.23 8.94 13.90
N GLU A 272 -3.57 8.20 13.02
CA GLU A 272 -3.36 8.62 11.63
C GLU A 272 -4.65 8.53 10.80
N THR A 273 -5.48 7.49 10.96
CA THR A 273 -6.79 7.42 10.31
C THR A 273 -7.65 8.62 10.69
N LEU A 274 -7.71 8.97 11.99
CA LEU A 274 -8.52 10.10 12.46
C LEU A 274 -7.95 11.46 12.07
N ARG A 275 -6.65 11.54 11.77
CA ARG A 275 -5.97 12.78 11.37
C ARG A 275 -6.04 13.02 9.87
N GLN A 276 -5.94 11.97 9.07
CA GLN A 276 -5.79 12.08 7.61
C GLN A 276 -7.13 12.09 6.86
N PHE A 277 -8.19 11.56 7.46
CA PHE A 277 -9.55 11.67 6.92
C PHE A 277 -10.33 12.70 7.73
N HIS A 278 -11.06 13.59 7.08
CA HIS A 278 -11.94 14.57 7.72
C HIS A 278 -13.19 13.91 8.33
N SER A 279 -14.00 14.68 9.09
CA SER A 279 -15.21 14.14 9.70
C SER A 279 -16.33 13.88 8.69
N ASP A 280 -16.25 14.53 7.54
CA ASP A 280 -17.10 14.31 6.36
C ASP A 280 -16.52 13.27 5.38
N GLY A 281 -15.35 12.69 5.69
CA GLY A 281 -14.78 11.53 5.04
C GLY A 281 -13.62 11.81 4.09
N GLY A 282 -13.49 13.00 3.50
CA GLY A 282 -12.44 13.27 2.52
C GLY A 282 -11.03 13.19 3.11
N ASN A 283 -10.04 12.87 2.28
CA ASN A 283 -8.65 12.78 2.72
C ASN A 283 -7.97 14.15 2.62
N PHE A 284 -7.18 14.51 3.62
CA PHE A 284 -6.55 15.83 3.73
C PHE A 284 -5.51 16.15 2.65
N GLU A 285 -5.07 15.16 1.86
CA GLU A 285 -4.17 15.32 0.72
C GLU A 285 -4.85 15.91 -0.51
N GLN A 286 -6.19 15.93 -0.51
CA GLN A 286 -7.01 16.48 -1.60
C GLN A 286 -6.69 15.89 -2.98
N ALA A 287 -6.51 14.57 -2.99
CA ALA A 287 -6.34 13.77 -4.19
C ALA A 287 -7.11 12.46 -4.06
N LEU A 288 -7.95 12.14 -5.05
CA LEU A 288 -8.92 11.06 -4.93
C LEU A 288 -8.29 9.66 -4.99
N ASN A 289 -7.28 9.46 -5.83
CA ASN A 289 -6.53 8.21 -5.86
C ASN A 289 -5.80 7.97 -4.52
N TYR A 290 -5.12 8.99 -4.00
CA TYR A 290 -4.46 8.90 -2.69
C TYR A 290 -5.43 8.73 -1.52
N HIS A 291 -6.67 9.26 -1.62
CA HIS A 291 -7.73 8.96 -0.67
C HIS A 291 -8.00 7.45 -0.63
N PHE A 292 -8.19 6.82 -1.79
CA PHE A 292 -8.42 5.38 -1.89
C PHE A 292 -7.23 4.58 -1.36
N PHE A 293 -6.02 4.91 -1.79
CA PHE A 293 -4.80 4.24 -1.35
C PHE A 293 -4.59 4.31 0.17
N ALA A 294 -4.80 5.49 0.77
CA ALA A 294 -4.75 5.69 2.22
C ALA A 294 -5.86 4.90 2.96
N TRP A 295 -7.05 4.78 2.37
CA TRP A 295 -8.16 4.04 2.93
C TRP A 295 -7.83 2.55 3.00
N GLU A 296 -7.28 1.99 1.92
CA GLU A 296 -6.89 0.59 1.86
C GLU A 296 -5.81 0.26 2.90
N PHE A 297 -4.81 1.13 3.10
CA PHE A 297 -3.83 0.93 4.17
C PHE A 297 -4.47 0.84 5.54
N CYS A 298 -5.43 1.72 5.81
CA CYS A 298 -6.13 1.70 7.09
C CYS A 298 -6.94 0.43 7.26
N TRP A 299 -7.65 0.02 6.21
CA TRP A 299 -8.48 -1.18 6.19
C TRP A 299 -7.68 -2.45 6.45
N GLU A 300 -6.60 -2.67 5.68
CA GLU A 300 -5.73 -3.85 5.81
C GLU A 300 -5.08 -3.91 7.19
N ALA A 301 -4.52 -2.79 7.66
CA ALA A 301 -3.90 -2.70 8.99
C ALA A 301 -4.90 -2.99 10.10
N ARG A 302 -6.12 -2.44 9.98
CA ARG A 302 -7.20 -2.65 10.94
C ARG A 302 -7.60 -4.13 10.99
N GLN A 303 -7.71 -4.81 9.84
CA GLN A 303 -8.05 -6.24 9.77
C GLN A 303 -6.99 -7.09 10.48
N ALA A 304 -5.72 -6.86 10.18
CA ALA A 304 -4.59 -7.55 10.80
C ALA A 304 -4.55 -7.36 12.34
N LEU A 305 -4.70 -6.12 12.80
CA LEU A 305 -4.70 -5.79 14.23
C LEU A 305 -5.90 -6.38 14.97
N ALA A 306 -7.09 -6.37 14.36
CA ALA A 306 -8.29 -6.97 14.94
C ALA A 306 -8.15 -8.50 15.03
N ALA A 307 -7.65 -9.15 13.98
CA ALA A 307 -7.43 -10.58 13.95
C ALA A 307 -6.39 -11.05 14.99
N ALA A 308 -5.37 -10.23 15.26
CA ALA A 308 -4.38 -10.47 16.30
C ALA A 308 -4.82 -10.02 17.71
N GLY A 309 -6.07 -9.58 17.90
CA GLY A 309 -6.58 -9.13 19.20
C GLY A 309 -5.96 -7.82 19.73
N ALA A 310 -5.28 -7.05 18.86
CA ALA A 310 -4.55 -5.84 19.23
C ALA A 310 -5.36 -4.54 19.04
N LEU A 311 -6.64 -4.66 18.69
CA LEU A 311 -7.56 -3.54 18.47
C LEU A 311 -8.77 -3.63 19.42
N PRO A 312 -8.71 -3.00 20.61
CA PRO A 312 -9.84 -2.95 21.53
C PRO A 312 -11.10 -2.38 20.86
N PRO A 313 -12.32 -2.82 21.24
CA PRO A 313 -13.57 -2.43 20.58
C PRO A 313 -13.73 -0.92 20.38
N VAL A 314 -13.53 -0.12 21.42
CA VAL A 314 -13.65 1.35 21.36
C VAL A 314 -12.76 1.97 20.27
N ARG A 315 -11.54 1.45 20.09
CA ARG A 315 -10.62 1.95 19.07
C ARG A 315 -11.04 1.50 17.68
N ARG A 316 -11.41 0.22 17.56
CA ARG A 316 -11.92 -0.37 16.32
C ARG A 316 -13.13 0.41 15.82
N ASP A 317 -14.07 0.74 16.70
CA ASP A 317 -15.29 1.46 16.35
C ASP A 317 -15.00 2.86 15.80
N ARG A 318 -14.01 3.58 16.36
CA ARG A 318 -13.60 4.90 15.87
C ARG A 318 -12.94 4.84 14.49
N ILE A 319 -12.10 3.82 14.26
CA ILE A 319 -11.50 3.58 12.94
C ILE A 319 -12.59 3.21 11.94
N ASP A 320 -13.44 2.23 12.26
CA ASP A 320 -14.51 1.74 11.40
C ASP A 320 -15.49 2.88 11.04
N ALA A 321 -15.84 3.74 11.99
CA ALA A 321 -16.67 4.92 11.73
C ALA A 321 -16.03 5.90 10.74
N ARG A 322 -14.73 6.22 10.91
CA ARG A 322 -14.02 7.12 10.01
C ARG A 322 -13.82 6.52 8.61
N LEU A 323 -13.52 5.23 8.51
CA LEU A 323 -13.41 4.54 7.23
C LEU A 323 -14.77 4.41 6.52
N GLY A 324 -15.87 4.27 7.27
CA GLY A 324 -17.22 4.34 6.72
C GLY A 324 -17.53 5.72 6.12
N GLN A 325 -17.16 6.80 6.81
CA GLN A 325 -17.28 8.18 6.28
C GLN A 325 -16.46 8.36 5.00
N ALA A 326 -15.21 7.92 5.01
CA ALA A 326 -14.31 8.01 3.85
C ALA A 326 -14.82 7.21 2.63
N ALA A 327 -15.26 5.98 2.84
CA ALA A 327 -15.82 5.17 1.75
C ALA A 327 -17.08 5.80 1.14
N ARG A 328 -17.95 6.40 1.97
CA ARG A 328 -19.10 7.18 1.47
C ARG A 328 -18.64 8.39 0.69
N PHE A 329 -17.71 9.18 1.21
CA PHE A 329 -17.14 10.31 0.48
C PHE A 329 -16.67 9.86 -0.92
N HIS A 330 -15.88 8.79 -1.02
CA HIS A 330 -15.44 8.30 -2.32
C HIS A 330 -16.60 7.86 -3.21
N ARG A 331 -17.55 7.06 -2.70
CA ARG A 331 -18.77 6.65 -3.44
C ARG A 331 -19.49 7.85 -4.04
N GLU A 332 -19.64 8.89 -3.24
CA GLU A 332 -20.34 10.12 -3.61
C GLU A 332 -19.58 10.97 -4.61
N VAL A 333 -18.25 11.01 -4.51
CA VAL A 333 -17.38 11.87 -5.31
C VAL A 333 -16.93 11.24 -6.63
N GLN A 334 -16.83 9.92 -6.67
CA GLN A 334 -16.37 9.15 -7.83
C GLN A 334 -17.48 8.85 -8.83
N VAL A 335 -17.16 8.75 -10.12
CA VAL A 335 -18.10 8.42 -11.19
C VAL A 335 -17.83 7.00 -11.70
N PRO A 336 -18.63 5.97 -11.36
CA PRO A 336 -18.27 4.58 -11.67
C PRO A 336 -18.26 4.26 -13.17
N SER A 337 -19.11 4.92 -13.96
CA SER A 337 -19.19 4.68 -15.41
C SER A 337 -17.98 5.19 -16.20
N ASP A 338 -17.27 6.18 -15.65
CA ASP A 338 -16.08 6.80 -16.23
C ASP A 338 -15.30 7.44 -15.08
N PRO A 339 -14.50 6.67 -14.33
CA PRO A 339 -13.82 7.19 -13.14
C PRO A 339 -12.84 8.30 -13.47
N TRP A 340 -12.86 9.39 -12.70
CA TRP A 340 -11.88 10.47 -12.84
C TRP A 340 -11.57 11.11 -11.49
N ASP A 341 -10.28 11.27 -11.26
CA ASP A 341 -9.74 11.80 -10.02
C ASP A 341 -9.57 13.32 -10.07
N TYR A 342 -9.49 13.93 -8.89
CA TYR A 342 -8.94 15.26 -8.70
C TYR A 342 -7.62 15.14 -7.94
N GLY A 343 -6.78 16.16 -8.04
CA GLY A 343 -5.41 16.14 -7.52
C GLY A 343 -4.50 15.20 -8.30
N ASP A 344 -3.33 14.93 -7.75
CA ASP A 344 -2.40 13.94 -8.31
C ASP A 344 -2.98 12.52 -8.27
N SER A 345 -2.73 11.75 -9.31
CA SER A 345 -2.98 10.30 -9.33
C SER A 345 -1.81 9.58 -9.99
N ASP A 346 -1.45 8.42 -9.43
CA ASP A 346 -0.55 7.44 -10.04
C ASP A 346 -1.19 6.04 -10.08
N ASP A 347 -2.53 5.98 -10.03
CA ASP A 347 -3.33 4.75 -10.06
C ASP A 347 -2.91 3.72 -9.00
N ALA A 348 -2.38 4.18 -7.86
CA ALA A 348 -1.87 3.31 -6.81
C ALA A 348 -2.98 2.57 -6.06
N TYR A 349 -2.73 1.29 -5.77
CA TYR A 349 -3.56 0.45 -4.91
C TYR A 349 -2.66 -0.36 -3.95
N VAL A 350 -3.21 -0.79 -2.81
CA VAL A 350 -2.41 -1.50 -1.79
C VAL A 350 -2.16 -2.94 -2.19
N LEU A 351 -3.21 -3.62 -2.66
CA LEU A 351 -3.19 -5.02 -3.07
C LEU A 351 -4.09 -5.21 -4.30
N PRO A 352 -3.73 -6.08 -5.24
CA PRO A 352 -4.48 -6.27 -6.48
C PRO A 352 -5.71 -7.17 -6.24
N TRP A 353 -6.73 -6.61 -5.56
CA TRP A 353 -8.01 -7.26 -5.26
C TRP A 353 -9.07 -6.97 -6.32
N PHE A 354 -8.68 -6.93 -7.59
CA PHE A 354 -9.57 -6.70 -8.73
C PHE A 354 -9.60 -7.93 -9.64
N ALA A 355 -10.74 -8.15 -10.29
CA ALA A 355 -10.81 -9.10 -11.40
C ALA A 355 -10.11 -8.53 -12.64
N ASP A 356 -10.27 -7.23 -12.92
CA ASP A 356 -9.63 -6.51 -14.01
C ASP A 356 -9.00 -5.21 -13.49
N GLU A 357 -7.68 -5.08 -13.67
CA GLU A 357 -6.91 -3.92 -13.22
C GLU A 357 -7.44 -2.60 -13.80
N SER A 358 -7.91 -2.61 -15.06
CA SER A 358 -8.46 -1.42 -15.71
C SER A 358 -9.78 -0.95 -15.10
N ARG A 359 -10.42 -1.81 -14.29
CA ARG A 359 -11.67 -1.53 -13.58
C ARG A 359 -11.48 -1.45 -12.07
N ALA A 360 -10.26 -1.42 -11.54
CA ALA A 360 -10.00 -1.48 -10.10
C ALA A 360 -10.80 -0.43 -9.30
N THR A 361 -10.85 0.81 -9.78
CA THR A 361 -11.62 1.91 -9.16
C THR A 361 -13.13 1.67 -9.22
N ASP A 362 -13.65 1.16 -10.35
CA ASP A 362 -15.08 0.79 -10.49
C ASP A 362 -15.42 -0.38 -9.58
N GLU A 363 -14.64 -1.47 -9.58
CA GLU A 363 -14.87 -2.61 -8.68
C GLU A 363 -14.90 -2.18 -7.21
N TRP A 364 -14.04 -1.24 -6.80
CA TRP A 364 -14.09 -0.70 -5.45
C TRP A 364 -15.37 0.09 -5.16
N TRP A 365 -15.81 0.93 -6.10
CA TRP A 365 -17.08 1.63 -5.99
C TRP A 365 -18.25 0.64 -5.88
N GLN A 366 -18.28 -0.37 -6.74
CA GLN A 366 -19.31 -1.42 -6.75
C GLN A 366 -19.34 -2.17 -5.42
N TRP A 367 -18.18 -2.52 -4.87
CA TRP A 367 -18.06 -3.16 -3.56
C TRP A 367 -18.65 -2.30 -2.44
N ILE A 368 -18.34 -1.00 -2.40
CA ILE A 368 -18.90 -0.07 -1.41
C ILE A 368 -20.43 0.01 -1.52
N THR A 369 -20.98 -0.07 -2.74
CA THR A 369 -22.43 -0.06 -2.97
C THR A 369 -23.12 -1.41 -2.75
N GLY A 370 -22.36 -2.46 -2.43
CA GLY A 370 -22.90 -3.80 -2.19
C GLY A 370 -23.18 -4.61 -3.45
N ASN A 371 -22.61 -4.25 -4.60
CA ASN A 371 -22.75 -4.98 -5.86
C ASN A 371 -21.63 -6.02 -6.03
N ASP A 372 -21.78 -7.14 -5.35
CA ASP A 372 -20.84 -8.27 -5.33
C ASP A 372 -20.52 -8.83 -6.74
N ALA A 373 -21.52 -8.90 -7.62
CA ALA A 373 -21.36 -9.38 -8.99
C ALA A 373 -20.40 -8.52 -9.84
N GLN A 374 -20.30 -7.21 -9.54
CA GLN A 374 -19.39 -6.28 -10.22
C GLN A 374 -18.10 -6.03 -9.45
N SER A 375 -17.92 -6.62 -8.26
CA SER A 375 -16.69 -6.53 -7.46
C SER A 375 -16.29 -7.91 -6.90
N PRO A 376 -16.19 -8.95 -7.75
CA PRO A 376 -16.16 -10.33 -7.28
C PRO A 376 -14.93 -10.64 -6.43
N PHE A 377 -13.77 -10.05 -6.75
CA PHE A 377 -12.56 -10.34 -5.98
C PHE A 377 -12.52 -9.59 -4.64
N LEU A 378 -12.91 -8.31 -4.61
CA LEU A 378 -13.09 -7.58 -3.35
C LEU A 378 -14.08 -8.28 -2.43
N TYR A 379 -15.23 -8.73 -2.96
CA TYR A 379 -16.22 -9.46 -2.17
C TYR A 379 -15.67 -10.78 -1.63
N LEU A 380 -14.97 -11.57 -2.46
CA LEU A 380 -14.33 -12.81 -2.02
C LEU A 380 -13.35 -12.57 -0.85
N MET A 381 -12.50 -11.55 -0.96
CA MET A 381 -11.42 -11.31 0.01
C MET A 381 -11.88 -10.55 1.26
N ARG A 382 -12.84 -9.63 1.12
CA ARG A 382 -13.24 -8.69 2.18
C ARG A 382 -14.68 -8.90 2.68
N GLY A 383 -15.48 -9.73 2.01
CA GLY A 383 -16.90 -9.92 2.29
C GLY A 383 -17.76 -8.72 1.89
N ALA A 384 -19.01 -8.69 2.34
CA ALA A 384 -19.91 -7.55 2.14
C ALA A 384 -19.42 -6.31 2.87
N PHE A 385 -19.57 -5.13 2.25
CA PHE A 385 -19.17 -3.85 2.85
C PHE A 385 -20.06 -3.43 4.04
N ASP A 386 -21.31 -3.92 4.09
CA ASP A 386 -22.39 -3.52 5.02
C ASP A 386 -22.02 -3.50 6.50
N ALA A 387 -21.00 -4.26 6.93
CA ALA A 387 -20.55 -4.30 8.31
C ALA A 387 -20.04 -2.94 8.86
N HIS A 388 -19.76 -1.94 8.00
CA HIS A 388 -19.08 -0.70 8.38
C HIS A 388 -19.92 0.59 8.20
N LEU A 389 -21.12 0.51 7.64
CA LEU A 389 -22.00 1.66 7.42
C LEU A 389 -22.89 1.94 8.64
N LYS A 390 -22.28 2.27 9.79
CA LYS A 390 -23.03 2.78 10.97
C LYS A 390 -22.91 4.30 11.08
N SER A 391 -23.60 5.04 10.23
CA SER A 391 -23.91 6.47 10.46
C SER A 391 -24.85 6.99 9.38
N ASP A 392 -25.50 8.12 9.65
CA ASP A 392 -26.45 8.77 8.75
C ASP A 392 -25.84 9.08 7.38
N GLU A 393 -26.64 8.96 6.32
CA GLU A 393 -26.29 9.40 4.97
C GLU A 393 -25.94 10.91 4.97
N PRO A 394 -25.04 11.37 4.08
CA PRO A 394 -24.75 12.80 3.97
C PRO A 394 -26.04 13.58 3.76
N LYS A 395 -26.25 14.63 4.55
CA LYS A 395 -27.44 15.47 4.38
C LYS A 395 -27.44 16.03 2.96
N THR A 396 -28.58 15.84 2.29
CA THR A 396 -28.81 16.40 0.96
C THR A 396 -29.43 17.78 1.15
N GLU A 397 -28.75 18.80 0.65
CA GLU A 397 -29.19 20.19 0.65
C GLU A 397 -30.26 20.43 -0.44
N GLN A 398 -30.87 21.62 -0.39
CA GLN A 398 -31.84 22.04 -1.40
C GLN A 398 -31.26 21.91 -2.82
N GLY A 399 -32.01 21.28 -3.73
CA GLY A 399 -31.57 21.03 -5.10
C GLY A 399 -30.76 19.75 -5.32
N GLY A 400 -30.64 18.88 -4.31
CA GLY A 400 -30.01 17.56 -4.46
C GLY A 400 -28.50 17.51 -4.21
N TRP A 401 -27.93 18.61 -3.71
CA TRP A 401 -26.48 18.70 -3.44
C TRP A 401 -26.11 17.94 -2.17
N ARG A 402 -25.05 17.13 -2.23
CA ARG A 402 -24.35 16.60 -1.06
C ARG A 402 -23.09 17.42 -0.85
N VAL A 403 -22.94 18.01 0.34
CA VAL A 403 -21.85 18.94 0.66
C VAL A 403 -20.95 18.33 1.73
N PHE A 404 -19.65 18.35 1.46
CA PHE A 404 -18.56 17.91 2.33
C PHE A 404 -17.77 19.15 2.77
N PRO A 405 -18.19 19.85 3.84
CA PRO A 405 -17.67 21.17 4.18
C PRO A 405 -16.24 21.16 4.77
N ASP A 406 -15.82 20.08 5.43
CA ASP A 406 -14.45 19.99 5.96
C ASP A 406 -13.47 19.71 4.82
N THR A 407 -13.89 18.90 3.85
CA THR A 407 -13.10 18.59 2.67
C THR A 407 -13.16 19.71 1.62
N GLY A 408 -14.27 20.43 1.54
CA GLY A 408 -14.50 21.49 0.55
C GLY A 408 -14.98 20.99 -0.81
N ILE A 409 -15.78 19.92 -0.83
CA ILE A 409 -16.33 19.33 -2.06
C ILE A 409 -17.85 19.34 -2.00
N ALA A 410 -18.52 19.63 -3.11
CA ALA A 410 -19.94 19.41 -3.26
C ALA A 410 -20.24 18.60 -4.52
N VAL A 411 -21.19 17.68 -4.43
CA VAL A 411 -21.58 16.82 -5.56
C VAL A 411 -23.09 16.83 -5.75
N ASN A 412 -23.51 16.70 -7.00
CA ASN A 412 -24.90 16.53 -7.37
C ASN A 412 -25.00 15.56 -8.55
N ALA A 413 -26.10 14.81 -8.60
CA ALA A 413 -26.40 13.89 -9.68
C ALA A 413 -27.85 14.07 -10.13
N LEU A 414 -28.05 14.20 -11.45
CA LEU A 414 -29.37 14.29 -12.07
C LEU A 414 -29.42 13.38 -13.31
N GLY A 415 -30.03 12.20 -13.16
CA GLY A 415 -30.03 11.18 -14.21
C GLY A 415 -28.60 10.69 -14.48
N HIS A 416 -28.13 10.88 -15.71
CA HIS A 416 -26.76 10.52 -16.13
C HIS A 416 -25.74 11.64 -15.92
N TRP A 417 -26.18 12.83 -15.48
CA TRP A 417 -25.29 13.96 -15.21
C TRP A 417 -24.78 13.88 -13.79
N LYS A 418 -23.46 14.01 -13.63
CA LYS A 418 -22.80 14.18 -12.34
C LYS A 418 -21.96 15.45 -12.36
N VAL A 419 -22.08 16.27 -11.33
CA VAL A 419 -21.31 17.49 -11.15
C VAL A 419 -20.58 17.41 -9.82
N ARG A 420 -19.28 17.74 -9.85
CA ARG A 420 -18.42 17.93 -8.68
C ARG A 420 -17.94 19.37 -8.69
N LEU A 421 -18.17 20.08 -7.58
CA LEU A 421 -17.63 21.40 -7.32
C LEU A 421 -16.54 21.27 -6.28
N ASP A 422 -15.35 21.78 -6.62
CA ASP A 422 -14.20 21.80 -5.75
C ASP A 422 -13.94 23.23 -5.26
N PHE A 423 -14.07 23.42 -3.95
CA PHE A 423 -13.75 24.64 -3.22
C PHE A 423 -12.85 24.28 -2.03
N SER A 424 -12.13 23.15 -2.15
CA SER A 424 -11.22 22.66 -1.14
C SER A 424 -10.03 23.60 -0.98
N PRO A 425 -9.47 23.71 0.23
CA PRO A 425 -8.12 24.24 0.37
C PRO A 425 -7.16 23.30 -0.38
N LEU A 426 -5.96 23.78 -0.75
CA LEU A 426 -4.93 23.03 -1.48
C LEU A 426 -4.43 21.70 -0.85
N GLY A 427 -5.01 21.25 0.26
CA GLY A 427 -4.62 20.04 0.98
C GLY A 427 -3.37 20.24 1.83
N SER A 428 -3.34 19.63 3.02
CA SER A 428 -2.18 19.67 3.93
C SER A 428 -1.59 21.08 4.24
N GLY A 429 -2.39 22.15 4.14
CA GLY A 429 -1.94 23.53 4.38
C GLY A 429 -1.00 24.05 3.29
N SER A 430 0.06 24.80 3.66
CA SER A 430 1.00 25.39 2.70
C SER A 430 1.89 24.37 1.98
N MET A 431 1.78 23.08 2.30
CA MET A 431 2.57 22.01 1.70
C MET A 431 1.97 21.52 0.39
N ALA A 432 0.63 21.51 0.27
CA ALA A 432 -0.12 21.17 -0.93
C ALA A 432 0.52 20.04 -1.78
N PRO A 433 0.77 18.85 -1.20
CA PRO A 433 1.59 17.85 -1.88
C PRO A 433 0.93 17.29 -3.14
N HIS A 434 -0.41 17.24 -3.17
CA HIS A 434 -1.19 16.60 -4.23
C HIS A 434 -2.45 17.38 -4.67
N GLY A 435 -2.90 18.37 -3.89
CA GLY A 435 -4.06 19.20 -4.25
C GLY A 435 -3.70 20.26 -5.30
N HIS A 436 -4.58 20.48 -6.27
CA HIS A 436 -4.39 21.43 -7.37
C HIS A 436 -5.31 22.65 -7.22
N LEU A 437 -4.98 23.77 -7.88
CA LEU A 437 -5.79 25.00 -7.92
C LEU A 437 -6.86 24.96 -9.02
#